data_AF-K6YWR7-F1
#
_entry.id   AF-K6YWR7-F1
#
_cell.length_a   1.000
_cell.length_b   1.000
_cell.length_c   1.000
_cell.angle_alpha   90.00
_cell.angle_beta   90.00
_cell.angle_gamma   90.00
#
_symmetry.space_group_name_H-M   'P 1'
#
loop_
_entity.id
_entity.type
_entity.pdbx_description
1 polymer ?
#
loop_
_entity_poly.entity_id
_entity_poly.type
_entity_poly.pdbx_seq_one_letter_code
_entity_poly.pdbx_strand_id
1 'polypeptide(L)'
;MTFNSTFFRRLTLTSYLLLIIWLVVWHFFLTIDKTTSTLFTLLFWIVPILLPAKGLLEGKPYTYAWANFIVMYYLLHGLTAVYAVEGERLYALVEIILCTLLFTGCSFYARVRGRELGLGIRKLKEELLEEKQAFEGSKTKEPK
;
A
#
# COMPACT_ATOMS: atom_id res chain seq x y z
N MET A 1 -15.16 -8.19 19.83
CA MET A 1 -14.50 -8.99 18.78
C MET A 1 -13.07 -8.50 18.64
N THR A 2 -12.10 -9.29 19.12
CA THR A 2 -10.66 -8.98 19.02
C THR A 2 -10.24 -9.15 17.56
N PHE A 3 -10.24 -8.05 16.80
CA PHE A 3 -9.76 -8.06 15.43
C PHE A 3 -8.26 -8.35 15.44
N ASN A 4 -7.90 -9.60 15.16
CA ASN A 4 -6.51 -10.05 15.12
C ASN A 4 -5.76 -9.34 13.99
N SER A 5 -4.65 -8.69 14.30
CA SER A 5 -3.75 -8.03 13.34
C SER A 5 -3.27 -9.00 12.24
N THR A 6 -3.21 -10.30 12.56
CA THR A 6 -2.93 -11.38 11.61
C THR A 6 -4.02 -11.59 10.56
N PHE A 7 -5.29 -11.33 10.87
CA PHE A 7 -6.39 -11.43 9.91
C PHE A 7 -6.27 -10.36 8.82
N PHE A 8 -6.04 -9.10 9.21
CA PHE A 8 -5.81 -8.02 8.26
C PHE A 8 -4.55 -8.28 7.43
N ARG A 9 -3.45 -8.74 8.05
CA ARG A 9 -2.24 -9.10 7.31
C ARG A 9 -2.52 -10.18 6.26
N ARG A 10 -3.28 -11.21 6.63
CA ARG A 10 -3.61 -12.31 5.72
C ARG A 10 -4.53 -11.83 4.59
N LEU A 11 -5.53 -11.00 4.90
CA LEU A 11 -6.42 -10.39 3.91
C LEU A 11 -5.63 -9.54 2.90
N THR A 12 -4.73 -8.68 3.37
CA THR A 12 -3.91 -7.84 2.49
C THR A 12 -3.00 -8.69 1.61
N LEU A 13 -2.35 -9.71 2.17
CA LEU A 13 -1.49 -10.62 1.41
C LEU A 13 -2.28 -11.44 0.37
N THR A 14 -3.46 -11.97 0.73
CA THR A 14 -4.28 -12.74 -0.20
C THR A 14 -4.82 -11.86 -1.32
N SER A 15 -5.32 -10.67 -1.01
CA SER A 15 -5.82 -9.73 -2.03
C SER A 15 -4.70 -9.24 -2.94
N TYR A 16 -3.51 -9.03 -2.38
CA TYR A 16 -2.32 -8.62 -3.14
C TYR A 16 -1.86 -9.71 -4.12
N LEU A 17 -1.79 -10.96 -3.65
CA LEU A 17 -1.47 -12.10 -4.52
C LEU A 17 -2.53 -12.32 -5.59
N LEU A 18 -3.82 -12.25 -5.23
CA LEU A 18 -4.91 -12.35 -6.20
C LEU A 18 -4.80 -11.24 -7.26
N LEU A 19 -4.47 -10.01 -6.87
CA LEU A 19 -4.36 -8.89 -7.80
C LEU A 19 -3.18 -9.06 -8.76
N ILE A 20 -2.03 -9.56 -8.31
CA ILE A 20 -0.91 -9.91 -9.20
C ILE A 20 -1.33 -11.00 -10.21
N ILE A 21 -1.95 -12.07 -9.72
CA ILE A 21 -2.41 -13.17 -10.58
C ILE A 21 -3.42 -12.65 -11.59
N TRP A 22 -4.36 -11.81 -11.14
CA TRP A 22 -5.37 -11.21 -12.00
C TRP A 22 -4.76 -10.35 -13.10
N LEU A 23 -3.79 -9.49 -12.77
CA LEU A 23 -3.08 -8.67 -13.76
C LEU A 23 -2.36 -9.51 -14.81
N VAL A 24 -1.72 -10.61 -14.38
CA VAL A 24 -1.04 -11.54 -15.30
C VAL A 24 -2.03 -12.26 -16.19
N VAL A 25 -3.12 -12.80 -15.63
CA VAL A 25 -4.16 -13.50 -16.39
C VAL A 25 -4.79 -12.54 -17.40
N TRP A 26 -5.11 -11.32 -17.00
CA TRP A 26 -5.71 -10.35 -17.89
C TRP A 26 -4.76 -9.98 -19.03
N HIS A 27 -3.54 -9.52 -18.73
CA HIS A 27 -2.59 -9.04 -19.75
C HIS A 27 -2.03 -10.14 -20.67
N PHE A 28 -1.94 -11.39 -20.19
CA PHE A 28 -1.34 -12.49 -20.97
C PHE A 28 -2.35 -13.43 -21.63
N PHE A 29 -3.53 -13.63 -21.02
CA PHE A 29 -4.52 -14.58 -21.52
C PHE A 29 -5.77 -13.94 -22.11
N LEU A 30 -6.19 -12.77 -21.61
CA LEU A 30 -7.45 -12.15 -22.03
C LEU A 30 -7.27 -11.07 -23.10
N THR A 31 -6.12 -10.39 -23.14
CA THR A 31 -5.84 -9.38 -24.17
C THR A 31 -5.41 -10.04 -25.48
N ILE A 32 -6.31 -10.02 -26.47
CA ILE A 32 -6.07 -10.62 -27.80
C ILE A 32 -5.18 -9.72 -28.66
N ASP A 33 -5.21 -8.40 -28.44
CA ASP A 33 -4.44 -7.41 -29.21
C ASP A 33 -3.06 -7.14 -28.59
N LYS A 34 -2.07 -7.95 -28.99
CA LYS A 34 -0.65 -7.76 -28.63
C LYS A 34 0.00 -6.65 -29.46
N THR A 35 -0.50 -5.42 -29.37
CA THR A 35 0.17 -4.26 -30.00
C THR A 35 1.33 -3.72 -29.16
N THR A 36 1.39 -4.09 -27.88
CA THR A 36 2.42 -3.62 -26.94
C THR A 36 3.45 -4.72 -26.65
N SER A 37 4.74 -4.37 -26.67
CA SER A 37 5.83 -5.31 -26.36
C SER A 37 5.65 -5.92 -24.97
N THR A 38 5.70 -7.25 -24.87
CA THR A 38 5.57 -8.01 -23.61
C THR A 38 6.51 -7.48 -22.53
N LEU A 39 7.71 -7.03 -22.92
CA LEU A 39 8.69 -6.45 -22.01
C LEU A 39 8.19 -5.13 -21.40
N PHE A 40 7.59 -4.26 -22.22
CA PHE A 40 7.04 -2.98 -21.76
C PHE A 40 5.87 -3.20 -20.80
N THR A 41 4.95 -4.09 -21.13
CA THR A 41 3.83 -4.46 -20.25
C THR A 41 4.33 -4.97 -18.90
N LEU A 42 5.31 -5.87 -18.89
CA LEU A 42 5.84 -6.42 -17.64
C LEU A 42 6.58 -5.36 -16.82
N LEU A 43 7.36 -4.50 -17.47
CA LEU A 43 8.12 -3.45 -16.78
C LEU A 43 7.21 -2.36 -16.22
N PHE A 44 6.15 -1.98 -16.93
CA PHE A 44 5.25 -0.92 -16.50
C PHE A 44 4.16 -1.41 -15.52
N TRP A 45 3.69 -2.65 -15.65
CA TRP A 45 2.60 -3.17 -14.81
C TRP A 45 3.09 -4.07 -13.68
N ILE A 46 4.15 -4.85 -13.85
CA ILE A 46 4.59 -5.84 -12.83
C ILE A 46 5.65 -5.26 -11.90
N VAL A 47 6.54 -4.38 -12.38
CA VAL A 47 7.59 -3.80 -11.52
C VAL A 47 7.00 -2.93 -10.40
N PRO A 48 6.04 -2.01 -10.65
CA PRO A 48 5.50 -1.17 -9.60
C PRO A 48 4.84 -1.98 -8.50
N ILE A 49 4.10 -3.04 -8.84
CA ILE A 49 3.48 -3.91 -7.84
C ILE A 49 4.50 -4.75 -7.09
N LEU A 50 5.64 -5.13 -7.66
CA LEU A 50 6.65 -5.94 -6.99
C LEU A 50 7.44 -5.16 -5.92
N LEU A 51 7.64 -3.86 -6.11
CA LEU A 51 8.34 -2.99 -5.16
C LEU A 51 7.75 -3.01 -3.73
N PRO A 52 6.43 -2.85 -3.52
CA PRO A 52 5.85 -2.93 -2.18
C PRO A 52 5.79 -4.36 -1.64
N ALA A 53 5.94 -5.41 -2.46
CA ALA A 53 5.80 -6.81 -2.04
C ALA A 53 6.69 -7.14 -0.84
N LYS A 54 7.98 -6.80 -0.96
CA LYS A 54 8.99 -7.09 0.07
C LYS A 54 8.69 -6.36 1.38
N GLY A 55 8.33 -5.08 1.32
CA GLY A 55 8.02 -4.34 2.55
C GLY A 55 6.66 -4.67 3.15
N LEU A 56 5.71 -5.19 2.35
CA LEU A 56 4.43 -5.73 2.84
C LEU A 56 4.66 -6.98 3.70
N LEU A 57 5.57 -7.85 3.26
CA LEU A 57 6.04 -9.05 3.99
C LEU A 57 6.78 -8.68 5.28
N GLU A 58 7.60 -7.63 5.25
CA GLU A 58 8.29 -7.12 6.45
C GLU A 58 7.36 -6.43 7.46
N GLY A 59 6.10 -6.16 7.11
CA GLY A 59 5.11 -5.61 8.04
C GLY A 59 5.34 -4.14 8.41
N LYS A 60 6.13 -3.40 7.63
CA LYS A 60 6.43 -1.98 7.87
C LYS A 60 5.22 -1.10 7.50
N PRO A 61 4.65 -0.31 8.43
CA PRO A 61 3.44 0.49 8.15
C PRO A 61 3.61 1.48 7.00
N TYR A 62 4.83 2.02 6.84
CA TYR A 62 5.18 2.88 5.71
C TYR A 62 4.95 2.18 4.36
N THR A 63 5.30 0.89 4.24
CA THR A 63 5.09 0.15 2.99
C THR A 63 3.61 -0.11 2.72
N TYR A 64 2.78 -0.29 3.75
CA TYR A 64 1.33 -0.43 3.57
C TYR A 64 0.70 0.87 3.06
N ALA A 65 1.16 2.03 3.56
CA ALA A 65 0.75 3.33 3.03
C ALA A 65 1.23 3.52 1.58
N TRP A 66 2.48 3.15 1.28
CA TRP A 66 3.05 3.26 -0.06
C TRP A 66 2.37 2.32 -1.08
N ALA A 67 2.07 1.09 -0.67
CA ALA A 67 1.31 0.13 -1.47
C ALA A 67 -0.06 0.70 -1.89
N ASN A 68 -0.68 1.51 -1.03
CA ASN A 68 -1.97 2.12 -1.32
C ASN A 68 -1.94 3.08 -2.53
N PHE A 69 -0.83 3.82 -2.71
CA PHE A 69 -0.66 4.67 -3.89
C PHE A 69 -0.58 3.85 -5.17
N ILE A 70 0.11 2.71 -5.10
CA ILE A 70 0.22 1.78 -6.23
C ILE A 70 -1.15 1.18 -6.56
N VAL A 71 -1.92 0.76 -5.56
CA VAL A 71 -3.29 0.24 -5.76
C VAL A 71 -4.19 1.28 -6.42
N MET A 72 -4.04 2.57 -6.08
CA MET A 72 -4.81 3.64 -6.71
C MET A 72 -4.55 3.75 -8.21
N TYR A 73 -3.31 3.52 -8.67
CA TYR A 73 -2.97 3.47 -10.09
C TYR A 73 -3.71 2.34 -10.81
N TYR A 74 -3.75 1.14 -10.24
CA TYR A 74 -4.50 0.00 -10.81
C TYR A 74 -6.02 0.22 -10.74
N LEU A 75 -6.53 0.85 -9.68
CA LEU A 75 -7.94 1.18 -9.58
C LEU A 75 -8.37 2.15 -10.69
N LEU A 76 -7.55 3.15 -10.98
CA LEU A 76 -7.77 4.08 -12.10
C LEU A 76 -7.75 3.35 -13.45
N HIS A 77 -6.83 2.40 -13.63
CA HIS A 77 -6.79 1.56 -14.82
C HIS A 77 -8.07 0.75 -14.99
N GLY A 78 -8.49 0.01 -13.95
CA GLY A 78 -9.73 -0.76 -13.98
C GLY A 78 -10.94 0.13 -14.27
N LEU A 79 -11.04 1.31 -13.68
CA LEU A 79 -12.14 2.26 -13.94
C LEU A 79 -12.15 2.75 -15.39
N THR A 80 -10.96 3.05 -15.92
CA THR A 80 -10.80 3.48 -17.32
C THR A 80 -11.14 2.33 -18.26
N ALA A 81 -10.73 1.09 -17.96
CA ALA A 81 -11.02 -0.09 -18.76
C ALA A 81 -12.53 -0.43 -18.80
N VAL A 82 -13.25 -0.26 -17.68
CA VAL A 82 -14.73 -0.41 -17.64
C VAL A 82 -15.41 0.55 -18.63
N TYR A 83 -14.88 1.77 -18.77
CA TYR A 83 -15.48 2.81 -19.60
C TYR A 83 -15.02 2.75 -21.06
N ALA A 84 -13.74 2.50 -21.30
CA ALA A 84 -13.10 2.64 -22.62
C ALA A 84 -13.18 1.39 -23.50
N VAL A 85 -13.36 0.19 -22.92
CA VAL A 85 -13.31 -1.08 -23.68
C VAL A 85 -14.64 -1.83 -23.56
N GLU A 86 -15.46 -1.75 -24.60
CA GLU A 86 -16.70 -2.50 -24.71
C GLU A 86 -16.40 -3.99 -25.00
N GLY A 87 -16.39 -4.81 -23.95
CA GLY A 87 -16.13 -6.26 -24.03
C GLY A 87 -15.36 -6.80 -22.82
N GLU A 88 -14.53 -5.96 -22.19
CA GLU A 88 -13.70 -6.33 -21.03
C GLU A 88 -14.24 -5.78 -19.70
N ARG A 89 -15.45 -5.22 -19.71
CA ARG A 89 -16.10 -4.63 -18.53
C ARG A 89 -16.14 -5.54 -17.31
N LEU A 90 -16.43 -6.83 -17.50
CA LEU A 90 -16.46 -7.80 -16.40
C LEU A 90 -15.08 -7.98 -15.77
N TYR A 91 -14.02 -8.00 -16.58
CA TYR A 91 -12.66 -8.16 -16.08
C TYR A 91 -12.21 -6.95 -15.28
N ALA A 92 -12.56 -5.77 -15.79
CA ALA A 92 -12.32 -4.50 -15.14
C ALA A 92 -13.09 -4.34 -13.81
N LEU A 93 -14.31 -4.89 -13.73
CA LEU A 93 -15.09 -4.90 -12.49
C LEU A 93 -14.44 -5.79 -11.42
N VAL A 94 -13.94 -6.97 -11.80
CA VAL A 94 -13.19 -7.86 -10.89
C VAL A 94 -11.93 -7.17 -10.37
N GLU A 95 -11.18 -6.48 -11.25
CA GLU A 95 -10.00 -5.71 -10.85
C GLU A 95 -10.33 -4.61 -9.83
N ILE A 96 -11.43 -3.87 -10.05
CA ILE A 96 -11.89 -2.83 -9.12
C ILE A 96 -12.24 -3.44 -7.75
N ILE A 97 -12.92 -4.59 -7.73
CA ILE A 97 -13.27 -5.27 -6.47
C ILE A 97 -11.99 -5.72 -5.74
N LEU A 98 -11.02 -6.30 -6.44
CA LEU A 98 -9.74 -6.71 -5.84
C LEU A 98 -8.95 -5.49 -5.33
N CYS A 99 -8.89 -4.40 -6.09
CA CYS A 99 -8.24 -3.15 -5.69
C CYS A 99 -8.88 -2.57 -4.42
N THR A 100 -10.21 -2.53 -4.34
CA THR A 100 -10.92 -1.97 -3.18
C THR A 100 -10.74 -2.83 -1.93
N LEU A 101 -10.75 -4.16 -2.07
CA LEU A 101 -10.42 -5.08 -0.97
C LEU A 101 -8.98 -4.92 -0.49
N LEU A 102 -8.03 -4.74 -1.42
CA LEU A 102 -6.64 -4.51 -1.08
C LEU A 102 -6.41 -3.14 -0.44
N PHE A 103 -7.06 -2.10 -0.95
CA PHE A 103 -7.02 -0.73 -0.41
C PHE A 103 -7.53 -0.68 1.03
N THR A 104 -8.67 -1.33 1.29
CA THR A 104 -9.24 -1.41 2.64
C THR A 104 -8.34 -2.23 3.58
N GLY A 105 -7.82 -3.38 3.14
CA GLY A 105 -6.87 -4.18 3.91
C GLY A 105 -5.58 -3.42 4.24
N CYS A 106 -5.00 -2.72 3.27
CA CYS A 106 -3.81 -1.89 3.46
C CYS A 106 -4.06 -0.73 4.44
N SER A 107 -5.16 -0.01 4.25
CA SER A 107 -5.52 1.17 5.06
C SER A 107 -5.80 0.80 6.51
N PHE A 108 -6.56 -0.27 6.77
CA PHE A 108 -6.82 -0.75 8.12
C PHE A 108 -5.55 -1.28 8.80
N TYR A 109 -4.71 -2.05 8.09
CA TYR A 109 -3.47 -2.56 8.67
C TYR A 109 -2.48 -1.44 8.99
N ALA A 110 -2.28 -0.47 8.08
CA ALA A 110 -1.43 0.69 8.32
C ALA A 110 -1.89 1.49 9.55
N ARG A 111 -3.21 1.67 9.70
CA ARG A 111 -3.80 2.40 10.84
C ARG A 111 -3.64 1.66 12.16
N VAL A 112 -3.88 0.35 12.19
CA VAL A 112 -3.72 -0.48 13.40
C VAL A 112 -2.24 -0.55 13.80
N ARG A 113 -1.34 -0.85 12.86
CA ARG A 113 0.10 -0.94 13.11
C ARG A 113 0.72 0.41 13.48
N GLY A 114 0.25 1.50 12.89
CA GLY A 114 0.66 2.86 13.25
C GLY A 114 0.27 3.23 14.69
N ARG A 115 -0.87 2.71 15.19
CA ARG A 115 -1.26 2.85 16.59
C ARG A 115 -0.43 1.95 17.52
N GLU A 116 -0.11 0.73 17.09
CA GLU A 116 0.74 -0.21 17.86
C GLU A 116 2.17 0.30 18.07
N LEU A 117 2.75 0.97 17.07
CA LEU A 117 4.12 1.49 17.16
C LEU A 117 4.24 2.77 18.00
N GLY A 118 3.13 3.37 18.47
CA GLY A 118 3.16 4.51 19.39
C GLY A 118 3.86 5.78 18.86
N LEU A 119 4.18 5.83 17.57
CA LEU A 119 5.11 6.78 16.95
C LEU A 119 4.66 8.25 17.00
N GLY A 120 3.37 8.53 17.22
CA GLY A 120 2.84 9.88 17.02
C GLY A 120 2.94 10.84 18.21
N ILE A 121 2.80 10.35 19.46
CA ILE A 121 2.60 11.26 20.61
C ILE A 121 3.61 11.01 21.75
N ARG A 122 4.02 9.76 21.99
CA ARG A 122 4.85 9.45 23.16
C ARG A 122 6.33 9.78 22.91
N LYS A 123 6.87 9.37 21.75
CA LYS A 123 8.22 9.73 21.30
C LYS A 123 8.40 11.25 21.15
N LEU A 124 7.40 11.93 20.55
CA LEU A 124 7.42 13.38 20.39
C LEU A 124 7.44 14.12 21.74
N LYS A 125 6.70 13.63 22.75
CA LYS A 125 6.73 14.20 24.10
C LYS A 125 8.07 13.97 24.80
N GLU A 126 8.69 12.82 24.61
CA GLU A 126 10.01 12.48 25.18
C GLU A 126 11.11 13.36 24.57
N GLU A 127 11.13 13.51 23.24
CA GLU A 127 12.09 14.38 22.53
C GLU A 127 11.93 15.86 22.93
N LEU A 128 10.69 16.37 23.01
CA LEU A 128 10.42 17.74 23.49
C LEU A 128 10.85 17.96 24.95
N LEU A 129 10.79 16.93 25.79
CA LEU A 129 11.20 17.01 27.19
C LEU A 129 12.73 17.07 27.30
N GLU A 130 13.42 16.24 26.53
CA GLU A 130 14.88 16.24 26.43
C GLU A 130 15.40 17.59 25.89
N GLU A 131 14.79 18.12 24.83
CA GLU A 131 15.14 19.45 24.30
C GLU A 131 14.91 20.53 25.36
N LYS A 132 13.75 20.55 26.04
CA LYS A 132 13.48 21.52 27.12
C LYS A 132 14.52 21.44 28.24
N GLN A 133 14.88 20.25 28.68
CA GLN A 133 15.89 20.05 29.72
C GLN A 133 17.28 20.51 29.27
N ALA A 134 17.64 20.29 28.00
CA ALA A 134 18.89 20.78 27.43
C ALA A 134 18.92 22.31 27.33
N PHE A 135 17.82 22.95 26.94
CA PHE A 135 17.68 24.41 26.87
C PHE A 135 17.65 25.07 28.27
N GLU A 136 17.01 24.46 29.26
CA GLU A 136 17.00 24.97 30.64
C GLU A 136 18.37 24.77 31.32
N GLY A 137 19.04 23.65 31.05
CA GLY A 137 20.39 23.34 31.54
C GLY A 137 21.48 24.24 30.95
N SER A 138 21.34 24.72 29.71
CA SER A 138 22.27 25.68 29.09
C SER A 138 22.07 27.09 29.63
N LYS A 139 20.81 27.54 29.83
CA LYS A 139 20.48 28.84 30.43
C LYS A 139 21.00 29.03 31.86
N THR A 140 21.12 27.93 32.60
CA THR A 140 21.61 27.95 33.99
C THR A 140 23.15 28.03 34.06
N LYS A 141 23.86 27.74 32.95
CA LYS A 141 25.32 27.72 32.88
C LYS A 141 25.94 28.99 32.29
N GLU A 142 25.16 29.94 31.78
CA GLU A 142 25.68 31.26 31.39
C GLU A 142 25.99 32.08 32.65
N PRO A 143 27.26 32.31 33.01
CA PRO A 143 27.62 33.24 34.07
C PRO A 143 27.42 34.66 33.52
N LYS A 144 26.75 35.52 34.30
CA LYS A 144 26.75 36.97 34.07
C LYS A 144 28.16 37.53 34.16
#